data_AF-A0AAV1NYV8-F1
#
_entry.id   AF-A0AAV1NYV8-F1
#
_cell.length_a   1.000
_cell.length_b   1.000
_cell.length_c   1.000
_cell.angle_alpha   90.00
_cell.angle_beta   90.00
_cell.angle_gamma   90.00
#
_symmetry.space_group_name_H-M   'P 1'
#
loop_
_entity.id
_entity.type
_entity.pdbx_description
1 polymer ?
#
loop_
_entity_poly.entity_id
_entity_poly.type
_entity_poly.pdbx_seq_one_letter_code
_entity_poly.pdbx_strand_id
1 'polypeptide(L)'
;MNTTPNLAGHGKCPVEDLQIKTENERWADRAPVEDVLVKGESLDHPLEYKTGQLVLEDFLRTESNEENFLFWLTCEDYMKIAIETEMTVSAQRIYTS
;
A
#
# COMPACT_ATOMS: atom_id res chain seq x y z
N MET A 1 -2.82 47.79 -44.31
CA MET A 1 -1.94 48.25 -43.22
C MET A 1 -1.70 47.07 -42.30
N ASN A 2 -0.64 46.35 -42.65
CA ASN A 2 0.24 45.51 -41.86
C ASN A 2 0.37 45.90 -40.37
N THR A 3 0.07 44.94 -39.47
CA THR A 3 0.87 44.72 -38.26
C THR A 3 0.84 43.24 -37.87
N THR A 4 1.98 42.57 -38.05
CA THR A 4 2.53 41.48 -37.22
C THR A 4 3.96 41.94 -36.87
N PRO A 5 4.62 41.53 -35.77
CA PRO A 5 4.59 40.19 -35.17
C PRO A 5 4.64 40.10 -33.62
N ASN A 6 4.52 38.86 -33.16
CA ASN A 6 4.85 38.32 -31.84
C ASN A 6 6.33 38.58 -31.44
N LEU A 7 6.64 38.80 -30.15
CA LEU A 7 7.75 38.18 -29.38
C LEU A 7 7.99 38.87 -28.00
N ALA A 8 8.62 38.10 -27.09
CA ALA A 8 9.05 38.37 -25.71
C ALA A 8 7.96 38.14 -24.63
N GLY A 9 7.96 37.06 -23.84
CA GLY A 9 9.09 36.29 -23.33
C GLY A 9 9.56 36.87 -22.00
N HIS A 10 8.86 36.55 -20.91
CA HIS A 10 9.41 36.63 -19.56
C HIS A 10 9.20 35.29 -18.89
N GLY A 11 10.33 34.62 -18.63
CA GLY A 11 10.40 33.25 -18.19
C GLY A 11 9.82 33.02 -16.81
N LYS A 12 9.32 31.80 -16.63
CA LYS A 12 9.52 31.03 -15.42
C LYS A 12 10.06 29.67 -15.84
N CYS A 13 11.16 29.27 -15.22
CA CYS A 13 11.76 27.96 -15.41
C CYS A 13 10.73 26.87 -15.06
N PRO A 14 10.67 25.78 -15.85
CA PRO A 14 9.77 24.66 -15.62
C PRO A 14 10.26 23.82 -14.44
N VAL A 15 9.82 24.14 -13.23
CA VAL A 15 10.04 23.28 -12.04
C VAL A 15 8.76 22.69 -11.46
N GLU A 16 7.58 23.10 -11.94
CA GLU A 16 6.31 22.59 -11.40
C GLU A 16 5.78 21.36 -12.17
N ASP A 17 6.31 21.06 -13.36
CA ASP A 17 5.88 19.88 -14.16
C ASP A 17 6.68 18.60 -13.87
N LEU A 18 7.73 18.65 -13.04
CA LEU A 18 8.59 17.49 -12.76
C LEU A 18 8.24 16.73 -11.48
N GLN A 19 7.53 17.34 -10.52
CA GLN A 19 7.22 16.67 -9.25
C GLN A 19 6.01 15.73 -9.36
N ILE A 20 5.05 16.01 -10.24
CA ILE A 20 3.87 15.14 -10.41
C ILE A 20 4.22 13.84 -11.16
N LYS A 21 5.29 13.83 -11.96
CA LYS A 21 5.66 12.64 -12.75
C LYS A 21 6.33 11.53 -11.94
N THR A 22 6.90 11.84 -10.78
CA THR A 22 7.62 10.83 -9.97
C THR A 22 6.68 10.08 -9.02
N GLU A 23 5.60 10.71 -8.55
CA GLU A 23 4.61 10.02 -7.72
C GLU A 23 3.62 9.20 -8.55
N ASN A 24 3.29 9.60 -9.78
CA ASN A 24 2.31 8.87 -10.59
C ASN A 24 2.84 7.51 -11.13
N GLU A 25 4.14 7.39 -11.40
CA GLU A 25 4.71 6.11 -11.86
C GLU A 25 4.79 5.05 -10.77
N ARG A 26 4.77 5.44 -9.49
CA ARG A 26 4.75 4.49 -8.36
C ARG A 26 3.35 3.94 -8.06
N TRP A 27 2.30 4.54 -8.63
CA TRP A 27 0.91 4.11 -8.45
C TRP A 27 0.27 3.58 -9.74
N ALA A 28 0.95 3.67 -10.89
CA ALA A 28 0.46 3.16 -12.18
C ALA A 28 0.44 1.61 -12.29
N ASP A 29 0.99 0.89 -11.30
CA ASP A 29 0.87 -0.57 -11.21
C ASP A 29 -0.35 -1.02 -10.38
N ARG A 30 -1.19 -0.07 -9.94
CA ARG A 30 -2.51 -0.38 -9.38
C ARG A 30 -3.51 -0.50 -10.52
N ALA A 31 -4.04 -1.72 -10.64
CA ALA A 31 -5.21 -2.07 -11.43
C ALA A 31 -6.37 -1.04 -11.28
N PRO A 32 -7.30 -0.97 -12.27
CA PRO A 32 -8.31 0.07 -12.36
C PRO A 32 -9.12 0.20 -11.07
N VAL A 33 -9.40 1.45 -10.71
CA VAL A 33 -10.07 1.86 -9.46
C VAL A 33 -11.48 1.26 -9.34
N GLU A 34 -12.08 0.85 -10.47
CA GLU A 34 -13.37 0.20 -10.54
C GLU A 34 -13.38 -1.25 -9.99
N ASP A 35 -12.26 -1.98 -10.02
CA ASP A 35 -12.15 -3.33 -9.41
C ASP A 35 -11.90 -3.26 -7.88
N VAL A 36 -11.56 -2.08 -7.36
CA VAL A 36 -11.26 -1.87 -5.93
C VAL A 36 -12.54 -1.70 -5.11
N LEU A 37 -13.68 -1.32 -5.72
CA LEU A 37 -14.93 -1.11 -5.02
C LEU A 37 -15.70 -2.40 -4.69
N VAL A 38 -15.46 -3.48 -5.45
CA VAL A 38 -15.97 -4.84 -5.15
C VAL A 38 -15.10 -5.53 -4.07
N LYS A 39 -13.91 -4.99 -3.81
CA LYS A 39 -12.93 -5.55 -2.87
C LYS A 39 -13.23 -5.26 -1.38
N GLY A 40 -14.36 -4.62 -1.08
CA GLY A 40 -14.85 -4.38 0.28
C GLY A 40 -15.76 -5.47 0.84
N GLU A 41 -16.11 -6.49 0.05
CA GLU A 41 -17.01 -7.56 0.47
C GLU A 41 -16.32 -8.64 1.32
N SER A 42 -15.01 -8.82 1.15
CA SER A 42 -14.18 -9.68 1.99
C SER A 42 -12.72 -9.24 2.01
N LEU A 43 -12.06 -9.40 3.16
CA LEU A 43 -10.62 -9.19 3.33
C LEU A 43 -9.78 -10.32 2.71
N ASP A 44 -10.38 -11.41 2.22
CA ASP A 44 -9.64 -12.56 1.69
C ASP A 44 -8.67 -12.18 0.56
N HIS A 45 -9.08 -11.32 -0.38
CA HIS A 45 -8.26 -10.94 -1.53
C HIS A 45 -7.03 -10.09 -1.18
N PRO A 46 -7.12 -9.05 -0.33
CA PRO A 46 -5.93 -8.36 0.19
C PRO A 46 -4.94 -9.29 0.92
N LEU A 47 -5.44 -10.32 1.60
CA LEU A 47 -4.62 -11.23 2.42
C LEU A 47 -3.82 -12.25 1.59
N GLU A 48 -4.29 -12.58 0.39
CA GLU A 48 -3.61 -13.54 -0.50
C GLU A 48 -2.31 -13.01 -1.13
N TYR A 49 -2.19 -11.68 -1.33
CA TYR A 49 -1.05 -11.07 -2.02
C TYR A 49 -0.22 -10.20 -1.09
N LYS A 50 1.13 -10.33 -1.13
CA LYS A 50 2.03 -9.49 -0.30
C LYS A 50 1.84 -7.99 -0.50
N THR A 51 1.58 -7.55 -1.74
CA THR A 51 1.27 -6.15 -2.01
C THR A 51 -0.06 -5.72 -1.37
N GLY A 52 -1.06 -6.60 -1.32
CA GLY A 52 -2.33 -6.35 -0.65
C GLY A 52 -2.18 -6.25 0.87
N GLN A 53 -1.36 -7.11 1.47
CA GLN A 53 -1.04 -7.08 2.89
C GLN A 53 -0.37 -5.76 3.30
N LEU A 54 0.61 -5.27 2.51
CA LEU A 54 1.30 -4.00 2.80
C LEU A 54 0.36 -2.79 2.71
N VAL A 55 -0.48 -2.73 1.69
CA VAL A 55 -1.46 -1.64 1.55
C VAL A 55 -2.49 -1.67 2.68
N LEU A 56 -2.92 -2.86 3.12
CA LEU A 56 -3.82 -3.02 4.25
C LEU A 56 -3.16 -2.65 5.58
N GLU A 57 -1.90 -3.04 5.79
CA GLU A 57 -1.12 -2.67 6.98
C GLU A 57 -0.94 -1.15 7.09
N ASP A 58 -0.53 -0.50 6.01
CA ASP A 58 -0.36 0.96 5.97
C ASP A 58 -1.69 1.68 6.24
N PHE A 59 -2.80 1.17 5.69
CA PHE A 59 -4.13 1.70 5.96
C PHE A 59 -4.54 1.52 7.44
N LEU A 60 -4.34 0.35 8.01
CA LEU A 60 -4.71 0.09 9.41
C LEU A 60 -3.84 0.89 10.39
N ARG A 61 -2.60 1.18 10.02
CA ARG A 61 -1.70 2.04 10.79
C ARG A 61 -2.17 3.49 10.87
N THR A 62 -2.83 4.01 9.83
CA THR A 62 -3.43 5.36 9.92
C THR A 62 -4.64 5.38 10.85
N GLU A 63 -5.30 4.24 11.03
CA GLU A 63 -6.46 4.06 11.89
C GLU A 63 -6.12 3.46 13.27
N SER A 64 -4.84 3.32 13.61
CA SER A 64 -4.34 2.70 14.86
C SER A 64 -4.96 1.32 15.14
N ASN A 65 -5.14 0.50 14.10
CA ASN A 65 -5.76 -0.83 14.15
C ASN A 65 -4.87 -1.90 13.49
N GLU A 66 -3.60 -1.59 13.23
CA GLU A 66 -2.64 -2.50 12.62
C GLU A 66 -2.35 -3.71 13.52
N GLU A 67 -2.48 -3.57 14.83
CA GLU A 67 -2.22 -4.65 15.81
C GLU A 67 -3.08 -5.89 15.53
N ASN A 68 -4.35 -5.70 15.17
CA ASN A 68 -5.26 -6.82 14.85
C ASN A 68 -4.80 -7.58 13.60
N PHE A 69 -4.26 -6.87 12.61
CA PHE A 69 -3.76 -7.48 11.39
C PHE A 69 -2.41 -8.18 11.60
N LEU A 70 -1.52 -7.58 12.40
CA LEU A 70 -0.24 -8.18 12.78
C LEU A 70 -0.44 -9.46 13.62
N PHE A 71 -1.44 -9.47 14.52
CA PHE A 71 -1.80 -10.67 15.28
C PHE A 71 -2.27 -11.79 14.35
N TRP A 72 -3.16 -11.48 13.39
CA TRP A 72 -3.62 -12.46 12.40
C TRP A 72 -2.46 -13.05 11.58
N LEU A 73 -1.53 -12.22 11.09
CA LEU A 73 -0.34 -12.69 10.38
C LEU A 73 0.54 -13.60 11.25
N THR A 74 0.69 -13.25 12.53
CA THR A 74 1.45 -14.07 13.48
C THR A 74 0.78 -15.43 13.70
N CYS A 75 -0.56 -15.48 13.73
CA CYS A 75 -1.31 -16.74 13.76
C CYS A 75 -1.15 -17.56 12.47
N GLU A 76 -1.16 -16.92 11.30
CA GLU A 76 -0.89 -17.60 10.02
C GLU A 76 0.49 -18.27 10.00
N ASP A 77 1.51 -17.58 10.52
CA ASP A 77 2.85 -18.14 10.61
C ASP A 77 2.95 -19.23 11.67
N TYR A 78 2.23 -19.09 12.79
CA TYR A 78 2.11 -20.12 13.82
C TYR A 78 1.52 -21.43 13.27
N MET A 79 0.49 -21.36 12.42
CA MET A 79 -0.13 -22.54 11.81
C MET A 79 0.81 -23.34 10.90
N LYS A 80 1.90 -22.74 10.42
CA LYS A 80 2.89 -23.40 9.56
C LYS A 80 3.93 -24.19 10.35
N ILE A 81 3.99 -24.03 11.67
CA ILE A 81 4.98 -24.71 12.52
C ILE A 81 4.59 -26.18 12.67
N ALA A 82 5.43 -27.08 12.16
CA ALA A 82 5.21 -28.52 12.26
C ALA A 82 5.86 -29.16 13.51
N ILE A 83 6.83 -28.47 14.13
CA ILE A 83 7.62 -29.00 15.24
C ILE A 83 6.98 -28.60 16.56
N GLU A 84 6.56 -29.59 17.36
CA GLU A 84 5.78 -29.39 18.60
C GLU A 84 6.47 -28.50 19.65
N THR A 85 7.79 -28.62 19.80
CA THR A 85 8.57 -27.79 20.72
C THR A 85 8.61 -26.34 20.27
N GLU A 86 8.77 -26.09 18.97
CA GLU A 86 8.77 -24.74 18.39
C GLU A 86 7.37 -24.13 18.43
N MET A 87 6.34 -24.94 18.19
CA MET A 87 4.95 -24.56 18.32
C MET A 87 4.67 -24.08 19.75
N THR A 88 5.10 -24.83 20.77
CA THR A 88 4.93 -24.44 22.18
C THR A 88 5.59 -23.10 22.50
N VAL A 89 6.85 -22.92 22.08
CA VAL A 89 7.59 -21.66 22.28
C VAL A 89 6.92 -20.51 21.55
N SER A 90 6.49 -20.71 20.30
CA SER A 90 5.82 -19.68 19.51
C SER A 90 4.46 -19.30 20.07
N ALA A 91 3.67 -20.27 20.53
CA ALA A 91 2.37 -20.03 21.18
C ALA A 91 2.53 -19.15 22.43
N GLN A 92 3.53 -19.45 23.27
CA GLN A 92 3.82 -18.64 24.46
C GLN A 92 4.19 -17.21 24.07
N ARG A 93 5.06 -17.03 23.07
CA ARG A 93 5.45 -15.70 22.60
C ARG A 93 4.25 -14.91 22.10
N ILE A 94 3.37 -15.52 21.29
CA ILE A 94 2.15 -14.89 20.77
C ILE A 94 1.21 -14.47 21.90
N TYR A 95 1.02 -15.34 22.90
CA TYR A 95 0.17 -15.04 24.06
C TYR A 95 0.68 -13.86 24.90
N THR A 96 1.99 -13.67 24.95
CA THR A 96 2.63 -12.59 25.72
C THR A 96 2.99 -11.35 24.89
N SER A 97 2.67 -11.34 23.60
CA SER A 97 2.98 -10.23 22.69
C SER A 97 2.07 -9.03 22.91
#